data_AF-A0A8E2H5X3-F1
#
_entry.id   AF-A0A8E2H5X3-F1
#
_cell.length_a   1.000
_cell.length_b   1.000
_cell.length_c   1.000
_cell.angle_alpha   90.00
_cell.angle_beta   90.00
_cell.angle_gamma   90.00
#
_symmetry.space_group_name_H-M   'P 1'
#
loop_
_entity.id
_entity.type
_entity.pdbx_description
1 polymer ?
#
loop_
_entity_poly.entity_id
_entity_poly.type
_entity_poly.pdbx_seq_one_letter_code
_entity_poly.pdbx_strand_id
1 'polypeptide(L)'
;MSLLDSLLGQLSGNVDVAAIAAKVGIDPATAQNAITALGQAHAQEGDTVETAAAQTGIAPDTLNQVVGALGGVEGLGQVSQILQNNPQILSSINSFLDRDGDGSALNDVLGMAKGLFGKA
;
A
#
# COMPACT_ATOMS: atom_id res chain seq x y z
N MET A 1 -10.41 -2.50 -24.86
CA MET A 1 -10.46 -1.75 -23.59
C MET A 1 -9.90 -2.67 -22.52
N SER A 2 -8.89 -2.20 -21.79
CA SER A 2 -8.02 -3.08 -20.99
C SER A 2 -8.66 -3.38 -19.62
N LEU A 3 -8.44 -4.56 -19.05
CA LEU A 3 -8.80 -4.87 -17.66
C LEU A 3 -8.25 -3.83 -16.68
N LEU A 4 -7.07 -3.28 -17.00
CA LEU A 4 -6.46 -2.15 -16.29
C LEU A 4 -7.29 -0.86 -16.36
N ASP A 5 -7.99 -0.60 -17.46
CA ASP A 5 -8.84 0.58 -17.68
C ASP A 5 -10.20 0.42 -16.97
N SER A 6 -10.73 -0.81 -16.90
CA SER A 6 -11.89 -1.12 -16.06
C SER A 6 -11.56 -1.07 -14.57
N LEU A 7 -10.40 -1.59 -14.16
CA LEU A 7 -9.93 -1.49 -12.78
C LEU A 7 -9.66 -0.02 -12.42
N LEU A 8 -9.01 0.74 -13.31
CA LEU A 8 -8.75 2.16 -13.13
C LEU A 8 -10.03 2.99 -13.14
N GLY A 9 -11.04 2.66 -13.95
CA GLY A 9 -12.35 3.33 -13.92
C GLY A 9 -13.15 3.03 -12.65
N GLN A 10 -13.03 1.81 -12.12
CA GLN A 10 -13.69 1.39 -10.88
C GLN A 10 -12.96 1.90 -9.63
N LEU A 11 -11.63 2.10 -9.71
CA LEU A 11 -10.79 2.69 -8.68
C LEU A 11 -10.79 4.23 -8.73
N SER A 12 -10.82 4.84 -9.92
CA SER A 12 -10.92 6.29 -10.14
C SER A 12 -12.20 6.88 -9.57
N GLY A 13 -13.26 6.08 -9.45
CA GLY A 13 -14.47 6.49 -8.75
C GLY A 13 -14.30 6.65 -7.23
N ASN A 14 -13.27 6.07 -6.62
CA ASN A 14 -13.24 5.86 -5.16
C ASN A 14 -11.87 6.05 -4.46
N VAL A 15 -10.73 5.72 -5.09
CA VAL A 15 -9.38 5.88 -4.51
C VAL A 15 -8.37 6.20 -5.63
N ASP A 16 -8.07 7.49 -5.81
CA ASP A 16 -7.13 7.95 -6.82
C ASP A 16 -5.71 8.03 -6.23
N VAL A 17 -4.94 6.95 -6.39
CA VAL A 17 -3.57 6.81 -5.85
C VAL A 17 -2.66 7.94 -6.33
N ALA A 18 -2.82 8.39 -7.58
CA ALA A 18 -2.03 9.48 -8.14
C ALA A 18 -2.41 10.83 -7.50
N ALA A 19 -3.70 11.07 -7.29
CA ALA A 19 -4.17 12.27 -6.59
C ALA A 19 -3.73 12.28 -5.11
N ILE A 20 -3.73 11.12 -4.44
CA ILE A 20 -3.23 10.96 -3.07
C ILE A 20 -1.73 11.24 -3.02
N ALA A 21 -0.95 10.63 -3.91
CA ALA A 21 0.48 10.86 -4.03
C ALA A 21 0.81 12.34 -4.22
N ALA A 22 0.09 13.03 -5.13
CA ALA A 22 0.24 14.45 -5.36
C ALA A 22 -0.17 15.32 -4.16
N LYS A 23 -1.24 14.94 -3.43
CA LYS A 23 -1.70 15.64 -2.22
C LYS A 23 -0.70 15.53 -1.06
N VAL A 24 -0.13 14.36 -0.87
CA VAL A 24 0.80 14.06 0.23
C VAL A 24 2.24 14.48 -0.14
N GLY A 25 2.54 14.61 -1.43
CA GLY A 25 3.87 14.96 -1.92
C GLY A 25 4.83 13.77 -1.95
N ILE A 26 4.31 12.56 -2.18
CA ILE A 26 5.07 11.31 -2.28
C ILE A 26 5.00 10.74 -3.70
N ASP A 27 5.88 9.79 -4.01
CA ASP A 27 5.83 9.08 -5.28
C ASP A 27 4.57 8.18 -5.35
N PRO A 28 3.94 8.04 -6.54
CA PRO A 28 2.80 7.14 -6.73
C PRO A 28 3.05 5.71 -6.26
N ALA A 29 4.27 5.18 -6.43
CA ALA A 29 4.62 3.85 -5.93
C ALA A 29 4.61 3.79 -4.39
N THR A 30 5.08 4.86 -3.72
CA THR A 30 5.02 4.97 -2.26
C THR A 30 3.57 5.08 -1.77
N ALA A 31 2.73 5.86 -2.46
CA ALA A 31 1.31 5.97 -2.14
C ALA A 31 0.58 4.63 -2.30
N GLN A 32 0.86 3.90 -3.38
CA GLN A 32 0.31 2.56 -3.61
C GLN A 32 0.66 1.59 -2.47
N ASN A 33 1.93 1.58 -2.05
CA ASN A 33 2.42 0.74 -0.96
C ASN A 33 1.78 1.13 0.38
N ALA A 34 1.69 2.44 0.66
CA ALA A 34 1.03 2.96 1.85
C ALA A 34 -0.44 2.51 1.91
N ILE A 35 -1.22 2.76 0.85
CA ILE A 35 -2.64 2.41 0.78
C ILE A 35 -2.84 0.90 0.97
N THR A 36 -1.99 0.09 0.35
CA THR A 36 -2.08 -1.36 0.47
C THR A 36 -1.78 -1.85 1.86
N ALA A 37 -0.67 -1.40 2.46
CA ALA A 37 -0.28 -1.78 3.80
C ALA A 37 -1.29 -1.28 4.84
N LEU A 38 -1.82 -0.07 4.66
CA LEU A 38 -2.91 0.45 5.49
C LEU A 38 -4.18 -0.40 5.36
N GLY A 39 -4.55 -0.82 4.14
CA GLY A 39 -5.69 -1.70 3.90
C GLY A 39 -5.53 -3.09 4.52
N GLN A 40 -4.31 -3.66 4.47
CA GLN A 40 -3.99 -4.94 5.12
C GLN A 40 -3.95 -4.81 6.64
N ALA A 41 -3.27 -3.79 7.15
CA ALA A 41 -3.15 -3.51 8.57
C ALA A 41 -4.50 -3.16 9.20
N HIS A 42 -5.46 -2.63 8.44
CA HIS A 42 -6.82 -2.38 8.92
C HIS A 42 -7.60 -3.69 9.16
N ALA A 43 -7.27 -4.76 8.45
CA ALA A 43 -7.82 -6.09 8.69
C ALA A 43 -7.13 -6.80 9.88
N GLN A 44 -5.99 -6.31 10.33
CA GLN A 44 -5.29 -6.82 11.51
C GLN A 44 -5.77 -6.04 12.75
N GLU A 45 -6.06 -6.75 13.84
CA GLU A 45 -6.48 -6.12 15.10
C GLU A 45 -5.30 -5.32 15.69
N GLY A 46 -5.36 -3.98 15.68
CA GLY A 46 -4.29 -3.13 16.23
C GLY A 46 -4.23 -1.73 15.61
N ASP A 47 -3.15 -1.00 15.90
CA ASP A 47 -2.88 0.30 15.28
C ASP A 47 -2.48 0.10 13.81
N THR A 48 -3.42 0.41 12.93
CA THR A 48 -3.30 0.26 11.47
C THR A 48 -2.09 1.02 10.91
N VAL A 49 -1.79 2.19 11.46
CA VAL A 49 -0.70 3.03 10.95
C VAL A 49 0.65 2.47 11.38
N GLU A 50 0.77 2.05 12.63
CA GLU A 50 2.00 1.51 13.18
C GLU A 50 2.38 0.18 12.50
N THR A 51 1.37 -0.66 12.26
CA THR A 51 1.53 -1.92 11.51
C THR A 51 1.91 -1.67 10.05
N ALA A 52 1.25 -0.72 9.38
CA ALA A 52 1.60 -0.35 8.00
C ALA A 52 2.99 0.28 7.88
N ALA A 53 3.42 1.06 8.90
CA ALA A 53 4.76 1.64 8.98
C ALA A 53 5.82 0.54 9.09
N ALA A 54 5.59 -0.44 9.97
CA ALA A 54 6.48 -1.59 10.11
C ALA A 54 6.56 -2.44 8.83
N GLN A 55 5.48 -2.54 8.06
CA GLN A 55 5.42 -3.32 6.83
C GLN A 55 6.09 -2.65 5.63
N THR A 56 5.92 -1.34 5.50
CA THR A 56 6.39 -0.59 4.31
C THR A 56 7.68 0.16 4.52
N GLY A 57 8.08 0.39 5.78
CA GLY A 57 9.15 1.32 6.12
C GLY A 57 8.78 2.79 5.90
N ILE A 58 7.51 3.11 5.62
CA ILE A 58 7.02 4.49 5.48
C ILE A 58 6.79 5.09 6.87
N ALA A 59 7.15 6.36 7.03
CA ALA A 59 6.95 7.06 8.30
C ALA A 59 5.46 7.09 8.72
N PRO A 60 5.13 6.88 10.00
CA PRO A 60 3.76 6.93 10.51
C PRO A 60 3.03 8.24 10.17
N ASP A 61 3.73 9.37 10.20
CA ASP A 61 3.18 10.68 9.83
C ASP A 61 2.74 10.73 8.35
N THR A 62 3.55 10.19 7.44
CA THR A 62 3.22 10.10 6.02
C THR A 62 2.05 9.17 5.78
N LEU A 63 2.00 8.03 6.49
CA LEU A 63 0.87 7.11 6.44
C LEU A 63 -0.42 7.77 6.94
N ASN A 64 -0.36 8.53 8.03
CA ASN A 64 -1.49 9.32 8.52
C ASN A 64 -1.98 10.36 7.48
N GLN A 65 -1.05 11.00 6.75
CA GLN A 65 -1.42 11.91 5.65
C GLN A 65 -2.08 11.17 4.49
N VAL A 66 -1.61 9.97 4.16
CA VAL A 66 -2.24 9.10 3.15
C VAL A 66 -3.65 8.69 3.60
N VAL A 67 -3.84 8.29 4.86
CA VAL A 67 -5.16 8.00 5.45
C VAL A 67 -6.08 9.22 5.36
N GLY A 68 -5.59 10.40 5.72
CA GLY A 68 -6.35 11.65 5.59
C GLY A 68 -6.73 11.95 4.14
N ALA A 69 -5.81 11.74 3.20
CA ALA A 69 -6.03 11.94 1.77
C ALA A 69 -7.01 10.91 1.15
N LEU A 70 -7.02 9.68 1.69
CA LEU A 70 -7.97 8.62 1.35
C LEU A 70 -9.41 8.93 1.82
N GLY A 71 -9.60 9.87 2.74
CA GLY A 71 -10.90 10.14 3.37
C GLY A 71 -11.06 9.54 4.77
N GLY A 72 -9.95 9.24 5.46
CA GLY A 72 -9.95 8.76 6.83
C GLY A 72 -10.39 7.30 6.97
N VAL A 73 -11.13 7.00 8.04
CA VAL A 73 -11.59 5.64 8.38
C VAL A 73 -12.54 5.08 7.30
N GLU A 74 -13.38 5.92 6.68
CA GLU A 74 -14.25 5.51 5.57
C GLU A 74 -13.44 5.11 4.33
N GLY A 75 -12.40 5.88 3.99
CA GLY A 75 -11.48 5.54 2.90
C GLY A 75 -10.73 4.22 3.15
N LEU A 76 -10.30 3.98 4.38
CA LEU A 76 -9.67 2.71 4.78
C LEU A 76 -10.63 1.52 4.67
N GLY A 77 -11.87 1.69 5.12
CA GLY A 77 -12.91 0.68 4.96
C GLY A 77 -13.16 0.35 3.48
N GLN A 78 -13.19 1.36 2.62
CA GLN A 78 -13.36 1.18 1.18
C GLN A 78 -12.17 0.46 0.54
N VAL A 79 -10.94 0.82 0.90
CA VAL A 79 -9.72 0.11 0.46
C VAL A 79 -9.75 -1.34 0.93
N SER A 80 -10.06 -1.59 2.19
CA SER A 80 -10.18 -2.95 2.74
C SER A 80 -11.24 -3.76 2.00
N GLN A 81 -12.41 -3.17 1.72
CA GLN A 81 -13.47 -3.80 0.94
C GLN A 81 -13.00 -4.12 -0.50
N ILE A 82 -12.25 -3.22 -1.13
CA ILE A 82 -11.68 -3.44 -2.47
C ILE A 82 -10.67 -4.59 -2.44
N LEU A 83 -9.77 -4.63 -1.44
CA LEU A 83 -8.80 -5.69 -1.25
C LEU A 83 -9.47 -7.05 -1.00
N GLN A 84 -10.52 -7.08 -0.17
CA GLN A 84 -11.31 -8.28 0.10
C GLN A 84 -12.04 -8.77 -1.16
N ASN A 85 -12.61 -7.84 -1.95
CA ASN A 85 -13.30 -8.17 -3.19
C ASN A 85 -12.35 -8.50 -4.34
N ASN A 86 -11.09 -8.05 -4.27
CA ASN A 86 -10.08 -8.22 -5.31
C ASN A 86 -8.76 -8.73 -4.72
N PRO A 87 -8.73 -10.00 -4.25
CA PRO A 87 -7.52 -10.61 -3.71
C PRO A 87 -6.39 -10.71 -4.74
N GLN A 88 -6.69 -10.61 -6.05
CA GLN A 88 -5.67 -10.53 -7.09
C GLN A 88 -4.79 -9.27 -6.99
N ILE A 89 -5.29 -8.16 -6.44
CA ILE A 89 -4.48 -6.97 -6.18
C ILE A 89 -3.45 -7.29 -5.09
N LEU A 90 -3.88 -7.96 -4.02
CA LEU A 90 -2.99 -8.46 -2.98
C LEU A 90 -1.97 -9.45 -3.55
N SER A 91 -2.39 -10.43 -4.35
CA SER A 91 -1.48 -11.38 -4.98
C SER A 91 -0.50 -10.71 -5.95
N SER A 92 -0.92 -9.65 -6.66
CA SER A 92 -0.04 -8.93 -7.59
C SER A 92 1.00 -8.09 -6.85
N ILE A 93 0.59 -7.44 -5.76
CA ILE A 93 1.50 -6.68 -4.90
C ILE A 93 2.44 -7.63 -4.16
N ASN A 94 1.91 -8.72 -3.62
CA ASN A 94 2.71 -9.76 -3.00
C ASN A 94 3.68 -10.37 -4.01
N SER A 95 3.27 -10.62 -5.27
CA SER A 95 4.18 -11.12 -6.32
C SER A 95 5.22 -10.09 -6.78
N PHE A 96 4.95 -8.78 -6.62
CA PHE A 96 5.91 -7.73 -6.91
C PHE A 96 6.89 -7.49 -5.76
N LEU A 97 6.44 -7.70 -4.52
CA LEU A 97 7.26 -7.63 -3.33
C LEU A 97 7.98 -8.94 -3.00
N ASP A 98 7.49 -10.09 -3.46
CA ASP A 98 8.07 -11.46 -3.33
C ASP A 98 8.95 -11.73 -4.54
N ARG A 99 10.04 -10.95 -4.64
CA ARG A 99 10.94 -10.97 -5.79
C ARG A 99 11.92 -12.14 -5.71
N ASP A 100 12.16 -12.67 -4.52
CA ASP A 100 13.00 -13.85 -4.30
C ASP A 100 12.23 -15.17 -4.14
N GLY A 101 10.90 -15.11 -4.01
CA GLY A 101 9.99 -16.27 -4.03
C GLY A 101 9.90 -17.01 -2.68
N ASP A 102 10.27 -16.37 -1.57
CA ASP A 102 10.18 -16.95 -0.23
C ASP A 102 8.79 -16.77 0.45
N GLY A 103 7.89 -15.98 -0.16
CA GLY A 103 6.54 -15.74 0.32
C GLY A 103 6.41 -14.65 1.39
N SER A 104 7.47 -13.88 1.68
CA SER A 104 7.51 -12.83 2.70
C SER A 104 7.92 -11.46 2.12
N ALA A 105 6.93 -10.66 1.71
CA ALA A 105 7.11 -9.28 1.24
C ALA A 105 7.91 -8.36 2.19
N LEU A 106 7.91 -8.67 3.49
CA LEU A 106 8.65 -7.95 4.53
C LEU A 106 10.16 -8.16 4.44
N ASN A 107 10.59 -9.37 4.06
CA ASN A 107 11.99 -9.76 4.01
C ASN A 107 12.70 -9.15 2.79
N ASP A 108 11.98 -8.96 1.69
CA ASP A 108 12.47 -8.33 0.47
C ASP A 108 12.67 -6.81 0.61
N VAL A 109 11.77 -6.11 1.30
CA VAL A 109 11.96 -4.69 1.67
C VAL A 109 13.15 -4.53 2.62
N LEU A 110 13.28 -5.44 3.59
CA LEU A 110 14.39 -5.46 4.54
C LEU A 110 15.73 -5.86 3.87
N GLY A 111 15.68 -6.73 2.87
CA GLY A 111 16.81 -7.15 2.04
C GLY A 111 17.32 -6.02 1.14
N MET A 112 16.43 -5.26 0.51
CA MET A 112 16.80 -4.04 -0.22
C MET A 112 17.43 -2.98 0.68
N ALA A 113 16.89 -2.76 1.89
CA ALA A 113 17.46 -1.83 2.85
C ALA A 113 18.86 -2.29 3.32
N LYS A 114 19.03 -3.59 3.60
CA LYS A 114 20.31 -4.16 4.03
C LYS A 114 21.38 -4.12 2.93
N GLY A 115 20.99 -4.28 1.65
CA GLY A 115 21.91 -4.17 0.52
C GLY A 115 22.44 -2.75 0.27
N LEU A 116 21.68 -1.73 0.63
CA LEU A 116 22.03 -0.32 0.41
C LEU A 116 22.83 0.28 1.58
N PHE A 117 22.61 -0.21 2.82
CA PHE A 117 23.35 0.21 4.01
C PHE A 117 24.51 -0.72 4.39
N GLY A 118 24.60 -1.91 3.80
CA GLY A 118 25.61 -2.93 4.12
C GLY A 118 26.93 -2.82 3.34
N LYS A 119 27.11 -1.77 2.54
CA LYS A 119 28.37 -1.51 1.83
C LYS A 119 28.88 -0.10 2.13
N ALA A 120 29.47 0.03 3.31
CA ALA A 120 30.49 1.05 3.58
C ALA A 120 31.88 0.42 3.33
#